data_AF-A0A920W0S7-F1
#
_entry.id   AF-A0A920W0S7-F1
#
_cell.length_a   1.000
_cell.length_b   1.000
_cell.length_c   1.000
_cell.angle_alpha   90.00
_cell.angle_beta   90.00
_cell.angle_gamma   90.00
#
_symmetry.space_group_name_H-M   'P 1'
#
loop_
_entity.id
_entity.type
_entity.pdbx_description
1 polymer ?
#
loop_
_entity_poly.entity_id
_entity_poly.type
_entity_poly.pdbx_seq_one_letter_code
_entity_poly.pdbx_strand_id
1 'polypeptide(L)'
;MFLGRGTESRSVFVGEGPGADEDEQGLPFVGRAGKKLTEIIEKGMLSTAKKTLIFEYCQMSPPGNRDPEKEEIAAATLFLYSN
;
A
#
# COMPACT_ATOMS: atom_id res chain seq x y z
N MET A 1 10.54 4.01 -4.06
CA MET A 1 9.72 3.31 -5.07
C MET A 1 9.13 2.09 -4.40
N PHE A 2 7.88 2.19 -3.98
CA PHE A 2 7.17 1.13 -3.26
C PHE A 2 6.57 0.19 -4.29
N LEU A 3 7.23 -0.93 -4.54
CA LEU A 3 6.66 -2.03 -5.30
C LEU A 3 5.89 -2.89 -4.29
N GLY A 4 4.60 -3.11 -4.56
CA GLY A 4 3.70 -3.82 -3.65
C GLY A 4 4.22 -5.19 -3.17
N ARG A 5 3.60 -5.74 -2.12
CA ARG A 5 3.98 -7.06 -1.58
C ARG A 5 2.96 -8.14 -1.94
N GLY A 6 3.43 -9.37 -2.17
CA GLY A 6 2.63 -10.55 -2.55
C GLY A 6 2.91 -11.01 -3.98
N THR A 7 2.92 -12.32 -4.23
CA THR A 7 3.38 -12.90 -5.53
C THR A 7 2.36 -13.78 -6.24
N GLU A 8 1.28 -14.17 -5.58
CA GLU A 8 0.23 -15.02 -6.15
C GLU A 8 -1.15 -14.58 -5.65
N SER A 9 -1.81 -13.63 -6.33
CA SER A 9 -3.04 -13.05 -5.80
C SER A 9 -4.26 -13.17 -6.71
N ARG A 10 -5.41 -13.56 -6.12
CA ARG A 10 -6.76 -13.36 -6.68
C ARG A 10 -7.40 -12.06 -6.20
N SER A 11 -6.78 -11.37 -5.25
CA SER A 11 -7.31 -10.18 -4.58
C SER A 11 -6.20 -9.16 -4.37
N VAL A 12 -6.53 -7.89 -4.62
CA VAL A 12 -5.63 -6.76 -4.48
C VAL A 12 -6.20 -5.78 -3.46
N PHE A 13 -5.37 -5.29 -2.54
CA PHE A 13 -5.68 -4.17 -1.66
C PHE A 13 -4.86 -2.96 -2.09
N VAL A 14 -5.54 -1.83 -2.22
CA VAL A 14 -4.93 -0.56 -2.60
C VAL A 14 -5.12 0.44 -1.46
N GLY A 15 -4.01 0.92 -0.90
CA GLY A 15 -3.94 1.98 0.09
C GLY A 15 -3.69 3.34 -0.52
N GLU A 16 -3.75 4.35 0.34
CA GLU A 16 -3.56 5.74 -0.05
C GLU A 16 -2.10 6.07 -0.36
N GLY A 17 -1.23 5.90 0.62
CA GLY A 17 0.19 6.17 0.51
C GLY A 17 0.93 5.73 1.76
N PRO A 18 2.26 5.89 1.77
CA PRO A 18 3.07 5.49 2.91
C PRO A 18 2.74 6.36 4.12
N GLY A 19 2.81 5.75 5.30
CA GLY A 19 2.91 6.47 6.57
C GLY A 19 4.36 6.51 7.05
N ALA A 20 4.59 6.98 8.27
CA ALA A 20 5.94 7.12 8.83
C ALA A 20 6.73 5.80 8.86
N ASP A 21 6.08 4.69 9.25
CA ASP A 21 6.74 3.38 9.31
C ASP A 21 7.07 2.84 7.91
N GLU A 22 6.20 3.08 6.93
CA GLU A 22 6.39 2.73 5.52
C GLU A 22 7.53 3.54 4.90
N ASP A 23 7.56 4.86 5.15
CA ASP A 23 8.64 5.76 4.72
C ASP A 23 10.01 5.31 5.25
N GLU A 24 10.07 4.97 6.54
CA GLU A 24 11.32 4.54 7.18
C GLU A 24 11.82 3.20 6.61
N GLN A 25 10.92 2.27 6.34
CA GLN A 25 11.28 0.89 5.97
C GLN A 25 11.27 0.65 4.45
N GLY A 26 10.70 1.55 3.65
CA GLY A 26 10.51 1.36 2.22
C GLY A 26 9.57 0.21 1.87
N LEU A 27 8.70 -0.19 2.80
CA LEU A 27 7.77 -1.32 2.64
C LEU A 27 6.32 -0.86 2.89
N PRO A 28 5.36 -1.21 2.02
CA PRO A 28 3.97 -0.78 2.18
C PRO A 28 3.26 -1.55 3.30
N PHE A 29 2.35 -0.88 4.01
CA PHE A 29 1.53 -1.46 5.08
C PHE A 29 2.33 -2.26 6.14
N VAL A 30 3.39 -1.66 6.70
CA VAL A 30 4.20 -2.22 7.81
C VAL A 30 3.89 -1.58 9.16
N GLY A 31 3.27 -0.41 9.16
CA GLY A 31 2.85 0.30 10.35
C GLY A 31 1.59 -0.29 11.00
N ARG A 32 1.05 0.42 11.98
CA ARG A 32 -0.10 -0.05 12.77
C ARG A 32 -1.32 -0.42 11.90
N ALA A 33 -1.64 0.40 10.90
CA ALA A 33 -2.74 0.14 9.99
C ALA A 33 -2.49 -1.11 9.12
N GLY A 34 -1.27 -1.26 8.61
CA GLY A 34 -0.87 -2.41 7.82
C GLY A 34 -0.85 -3.74 8.59
N LYS A 35 -0.44 -3.71 9.86
CA LYS A 35 -0.57 -4.84 10.77
C LYS A 35 -2.04 -5.22 10.97
N LYS A 36 -2.93 -4.23 11.12
CA LYS A 36 -4.37 -4.50 11.26
C LYS A 36 -4.98 -5.09 9.99
N LEU A 37 -4.62 -4.58 8.82
CA LEU A 37 -5.02 -5.15 7.54
C LEU A 37 -4.55 -6.60 7.40
N THR A 38 -3.31 -6.88 7.80
CA THR A 38 -2.74 -8.24 7.80
C THR A 38 -3.58 -9.18 8.67
N GLU A 39 -3.94 -8.77 9.89
CA GLU A 39 -4.81 -9.57 10.75
C GLU A 39 -6.19 -9.84 10.12
N ILE A 40 -6.77 -8.86 9.44
CA ILE A 40 -8.07 -8.99 8.78
C ILE A 40 -7.98 -9.99 7.62
N ILE A 41 -6.95 -9.90 6.78
CA ILE A 41 -6.72 -10.83 5.67
C ILE A 41 -6.55 -12.26 6.20
N GLU A 42 -5.67 -12.43 7.19
CA GLU A 42 -5.33 -13.75 7.72
C GLU A 42 -6.48 -14.42 8.47
N LYS A 43 -7.25 -13.64 9.25
CA LYS A 43 -8.34 -14.19 10.08
C LYS A 43 -9.69 -14.23 9.36
N GLY A 44 -9.98 -13.21 8.54
CA GLY A 44 -11.30 -13.01 7.95
C GLY A 44 -11.46 -13.55 6.54
N MET A 45 -10.37 -13.63 5.74
CA MET A 45 -10.45 -13.97 4.32
C MET A 45 -9.92 -15.37 3.98
N LEU A 46 -9.46 -16.14 4.98
CA LEU A 46 -8.81 -17.45 4.81
C LEU A 46 -7.68 -17.43 3.74
N SER A 47 -7.05 -16.26 3.55
CA SER A 47 -5.94 -16.02 2.64
C SER A 47 -4.73 -15.57 3.44
N THR A 48 -3.53 -15.72 2.87
CA THR A 48 -2.32 -15.19 3.49
C THR A 48 -1.98 -13.84 2.88
N ALA A 49 -1.32 -12.98 3.65
CA ALA A 49 -0.77 -11.73 3.11
C ALA A 49 0.22 -11.98 1.95
N LYS A 50 0.84 -13.16 1.87
CA LYS A 50 1.70 -13.57 0.74
C LYS A 50 0.91 -13.86 -0.55
N LYS A 51 -0.36 -14.28 -0.41
CA LYS A 51 -1.30 -14.55 -1.52
C LYS A 51 -2.21 -13.37 -1.86
N THR A 52 -1.89 -12.20 -1.34
CA THR A 52 -2.68 -10.98 -1.51
C THR A 52 -1.75 -9.89 -1.96
N LEU A 53 -2.03 -9.26 -3.10
CA LEU A 53 -1.21 -8.14 -3.56
C LEU A 53 -1.64 -6.89 -2.81
N ILE A 54 -0.70 -6.21 -2.19
CA ILE A 54 -0.95 -5.00 -1.40
C ILE A 54 -0.10 -3.87 -2.02
N PHE A 55 -0.76 -2.79 -2.40
CA PHE A 55 -0.18 -1.67 -3.14
C PHE A 55 -0.69 -0.32 -2.60
N GLU A 56 0.01 0.77 -2.85
CA GLU A 56 -0.39 2.14 -2.49
C GLU A 56 -0.39 3.03 -3.72
N TYR A 57 -1.49 3.74 -3.99
CA TYR A 57 -1.59 4.53 -5.22
C TYR A 57 -0.73 5.79 -5.21
N CYS A 58 -0.48 6.39 -4.04
CA CYS A 58 0.50 7.44 -3.83
C CYS A 58 1.80 6.82 -3.28
N GLN A 59 2.94 7.07 -3.92
CA GLN A 59 4.23 6.49 -3.49
C GLN A 59 5.05 7.43 -2.59
N MET A 60 4.47 8.56 -2.18
CA MET A 60 5.14 9.60 -1.40
C MET A 60 4.30 9.93 -0.18
N SER A 61 4.94 10.03 0.98
CA SER A 61 4.30 10.59 2.18
C SER A 61 4.24 12.10 2.05
N PRO A 62 3.04 12.71 2.03
CA PRO A 62 2.94 14.15 2.03
C PRO A 62 3.51 14.73 3.34
N PRO A 63 4.07 15.96 3.33
CA PRO A 63 4.57 16.58 4.54
C PRO A 63 3.53 16.61 5.67
N GLY A 64 3.92 16.10 6.84
CA GLY A 64 3.00 16.01 7.99
C GLY A 64 1.90 14.95 7.82
N ASN A 65 2.04 14.01 6.88
CA ASN A 65 1.08 12.94 6.62
C ASN A 65 -0.33 13.47 6.30
N ARG A 66 -0.39 14.63 5.63
CA ARG A 66 -1.63 15.19 5.06
C ARG A 66 -2.13 14.33 3.91
N ASP A 67 -3.40 14.53 3.52
CA ASP A 67 -3.93 13.95 2.28
C ASP A 67 -3.14 14.47 1.05
N PRO A 68 -2.91 13.64 0.02
CA PRO A 68 -2.23 14.05 -1.20
C PRO A 68 -3.10 15.01 -2.03
N GLU A 69 -2.44 15.97 -2.69
CA GLU A 69 -3.06 16.89 -3.63
C GLU A 69 -3.36 16.20 -4.96
N LYS A 70 -4.29 16.74 -5.75
CA LYS A 70 -4.74 16.12 -7.01
C LYS A 70 -3.59 15.87 -7.98
N GLU A 71 -2.63 16.77 -8.00
CA GLU A 71 -1.43 16.73 -8.82
C GLU A 71 -0.50 15.59 -8.38
N GLU A 72 -0.36 15.36 -7.06
CA GLU A 72 0.40 14.26 -6.48
C GLU A 72 -0.24 12.90 -6.80
N ILE A 73 -1.58 12.82 -6.72
CA ILE A 73 -2.36 11.64 -7.11
C ILE A 73 -2.21 11.35 -8.61
N ALA A 74 -2.30 12.38 -9.46
CA ALA A 74 -2.17 12.24 -10.91
C ALA A 74 -0.77 11.75 -11.32
N ALA A 75 0.28 12.25 -10.68
CA ALA A 75 1.64 11.78 -10.90
C ALA A 75 1.82 10.31 -10.49
N ALA A 76 1.21 9.90 -9.37
CA ALA A 76 1.38 8.56 -8.83
C ALA A 76 0.55 7.48 -9.58
N THR A 77 -0.65 7.84 -10.06
CA THR A 77 -1.51 6.94 -10.85
C THR A 77 -0.91 6.55 -12.20
N LEU A 78 0.01 7.34 -12.76
CA LEU A 78 0.74 6.97 -13.99
C LEU A 78 1.49 5.63 -13.84
N PHE A 79 1.95 5.31 -12.62
CA PHE A 79 2.66 4.08 -12.33
C PHE A 79 1.75 2.84 -12.25
N LEU A 80 0.47 3.02 -11.88
CA LEU A 80 -0.51 1.93 -11.78
C LEU A 80 -0.99 1.41 -13.14
N TYR A 81 -0.97 2.25 -14.17
CA TYR A 81 -1.45 1.91 -15.52
C TYR A 81 -0.32 1.52 -16.50
N SER A 82 0.93 1.63 -16.08
CA SER A 82 2.09 1.29 -16.90
C SER A 82 2.40 -0.21 -16.75
N ASN A 83 1.95 -1.02 -17.73
CA ASN A 83 2.26 -2.45 -17.84
C ASN A 83 3.72 -2.70 -18.22
#